data_AF-A0A968VRW3-F1
#
_entry.id   AF-A0A968VRW3-F1
#
_cell.length_a   1.000
_cell.length_b   1.000
_cell.length_c   1.000
_cell.angle_alpha   90.00
_cell.angle_beta   90.00
_cell.angle_gamma   90.00
#
_symmetry.space_group_name_H-M   'P 1'
#
loop_
_entity.id
_entity.type
_entity.pdbx_description
1 polymer ?
#
loop_
_entity_poly.entity_id
_entity_poly.type
_entity_poly.pdbx_seq_one_letter_code
_entity_poly.pdbx_strand_id
1 'polypeptide(L)' 'MEDIDQWVEQLSEAETKIAEAYTILAELQQALKEAGQKKDAQAIGEAVERLARYGRLFEDMRQSWADPDR' A
#
# COMPACT_ATOMS: atom_id res chain seq x y z
N MET A 1 4.43 17.86 -20.72
CA MET A 1 3.07 17.32 -20.49
C MET A 1 3.14 15.79 -20.53
N GLU A 2 3.76 15.20 -21.57
CA GLU A 2 4.09 13.75 -21.62
C GLU A 2 4.79 13.20 -20.36
N ASP A 3 5.73 13.94 -19.76
CA ASP A 3 6.41 13.47 -18.54
C ASP A 3 5.46 13.37 -17.33
N ILE A 4 4.48 14.25 -17.21
CA ILE A 4 3.54 14.26 -16.08
C ILE A 4 2.56 13.10 -16.21
N ASP A 5 2.04 12.85 -17.41
CA ASP A 5 1.12 11.73 -17.66
C ASP A 5 1.81 10.38 -17.38
N GLN A 6 3.08 10.23 -17.78
CA GLN A 6 3.87 9.05 -17.48
C GLN A 6 4.08 8.86 -15.96
N TRP A 7 4.32 9.94 -15.22
CA TRP A 7 4.51 9.87 -13.77
C TRP A 7 3.20 9.51 -13.04
N VAL A 8 2.06 10.00 -13.53
CA VAL A 8 0.73 9.62 -13.03
C VAL A 8 0.45 8.14 -13.27
N GLU A 9 0.76 7.60 -14.45
CA GLU A 9 0.61 6.17 -14.73
C GLU A 9 1.49 5.32 -13.82
N GLN A 10 2.77 5.68 -13.65
CA GLN A 10 3.69 4.96 -12.76
C GLN A 10 3.22 5.01 -11.30
N LEU A 11 2.69 6.15 -10.85
CA LEU A 11 2.12 6.30 -9.51
C LEU A 11 0.91 5.37 -9.33
N SER A 12 -0.01 5.38 -10.29
CA SER A 12 -1.20 4.52 -10.26
C SER A 12 -0.86 3.03 -10.27
N GLU A 13 0.17 2.63 -11.03
CA GLU A 13 0.65 1.25 -11.04
C GLU A 13 1.27 0.85 -9.70
N ALA A 14 2.08 1.73 -9.10
CA ALA A 14 2.68 1.49 -7.79
C ALA A 14 1.61 1.37 -6.69
N GLU A 15 0.60 2.22 -6.71
CA GLU A 15 -0.55 2.16 -5.80
C GLU A 15 -1.29 0.84 -5.89
N THR A 16 -1.58 0.39 -7.11
CA THR A 16 -2.28 -0.89 -7.35
C THR A 16 -1.48 -2.05 -6.78
N LYS A 17 -0.19 -2.13 -7.08
CA LYS A 17 0.69 -3.21 -6.58
C LYS A 17 0.81 -3.22 -5.06
N ILE A 18 0.85 -2.05 -4.43
CA ILE A 18 0.93 -1.94 -2.97
C ILE A 18 -0.39 -2.33 -2.31
N ALA A 19 -1.53 -1.93 -2.89
CA ALA A 19 -2.84 -2.32 -2.39
C ALA A 19 -3.06 -3.83 -2.47
N GLU A 20 -2.66 -4.46 -3.59
CA GLU A 20 -2.69 -5.91 -3.77
C GLU A 20 -1.80 -6.62 -2.74
N ALA A 21 -0.53 -6.21 -2.62
CA ALA A 21 0.41 -6.79 -1.66
C ALA A 21 -0.06 -6.63 -0.21
N TYR A 22 -0.62 -5.47 0.14
CA TYR A 22 -1.19 -5.21 1.45
C TYR A 22 -2.34 -6.17 1.75
N THR A 23 -3.27 -6.33 0.81
CA THR A 23 -4.45 -7.21 0.97
C THR A 23 -4.00 -8.64 1.23
N ILE A 24 -3.10 -9.17 0.38
CA ILE A 24 -2.58 -10.54 0.52
C ILE A 24 -1.91 -10.76 1.88
N LEU A 25 -1.03 -9.83 2.30
CA LEU A 25 -0.30 -10.00 3.55
C LEU A 25 -1.19 -9.76 4.78
N ALA A 26 -2.18 -8.87 4.71
CA ALA A 26 -3.13 -8.65 5.79
C ALA A 26 -4.02 -9.88 6.01
N GLU A 27 -4.52 -10.49 4.92
CA GLU A 27 -5.29 -11.73 4.98
C GLU A 27 -4.46 -12.89 5.52
N LEU A 28 -3.21 -13.05 5.05
CA LEU A 28 -2.29 -14.05 5.58
C LEU A 28 -2.01 -13.83 7.08
N GLN A 29 -1.77 -12.58 7.48
CA GLN A 29 -1.53 -12.24 8.89
C GLN A 29 -2.73 -12.60 9.76
N GLN A 30 -3.94 -12.35 9.28
CA GLN A 30 -5.16 -12.70 9.98
C GLN A 30 -5.33 -14.22 10.09
N ALA A 31 -5.12 -14.96 9.00
CA ALA A 31 -5.17 -16.42 8.99
C ALA A 31 -4.15 -17.04 9.96
N LEU A 32 -2.92 -16.48 10.04
CA LEU A 32 -1.90 -16.90 11.00
C LEU A 32 -2.34 -16.63 12.46
N LYS A 33 -2.98 -15.50 12.74
CA LYS A 33 -3.53 -15.19 14.07
C LYS A 33 -4.62 -16.19 14.46
N GLU A 34 -5.53 -16.50 13.56
CA GLU A 34 -6.63 -17.44 13.77
C GLU A 34 -6.14 -18.88 13.96
N ALA A 35 -5.09 -19.27 13.24
CA ALA A 35 -4.42 -20.57 13.40
C ALA A 35 -3.53 -20.66 14.66
N GLY A 36 -3.43 -19.60 15.46
CA GLY A 36 -2.60 -19.55 16.66
C GLY A 36 -1.10 -19.36 16.41
N GLN A 37 -0.68 -19.13 15.16
CA GLN A 37 0.71 -18.91 14.73
C GLN A 37 1.16 -17.46 14.98
N LYS A 38 1.15 -17.05 16.26
CA LYS A 38 1.43 -15.66 16.66
C LYS A 38 2.81 -15.15 16.24
N LYS A 39 3.84 -16.02 16.24
CA LYS A 39 5.20 -15.65 15.85
C LYS A 39 5.29 -15.31 14.35
N ASP A 40 4.66 -16.12 13.51
CA ASP A 40 4.65 -15.91 12.07
C ASP A 40 3.81 -14.67 11.70
N ALA A 41 2.66 -14.49 12.36
CA ALA A 41 1.86 -13.28 12.21
C ALA A 41 2.64 -12.00 12.61
N GLN A 42 3.50 -12.09 13.63
CA GLN A 42 4.37 -10.99 14.04
C GLN A 42 5.51 -10.76 13.04
N ALA A 43 6.10 -11.82 12.49
CA ALA A 43 7.20 -11.74 11.53
C ALA A 43 6.82 -10.96 10.26
N ILE A 44 5.56 -11.06 9.81
CA ILE A 44 5.07 -10.31 8.64
C ILE A 44 4.38 -8.99 9.00
N GLY A 45 4.18 -8.71 10.29
CA GLY A 45 3.40 -7.55 10.73
C GLY A 45 4.01 -6.21 10.35
N GLU A 46 5.34 -6.09 10.42
CA GLU A 46 6.04 -4.88 10.00
C GLU A 46 5.84 -4.61 8.50
N ALA A 47 5.86 -5.65 7.67
CA ALA A 47 5.63 -5.53 6.23
C ALA A 47 4.20 -5.06 5.93
N VAL A 48 3.19 -5.63 6.61
CA VAL A 48 1.78 -5.21 6.49
C VAL A 48 1.62 -3.74 6.87
N GLU A 49 2.18 -3.32 8.00
CA GLU A 49 2.12 -1.92 8.43
C GLU A 49 2.82 -0.97 7.46
N ARG A 50 3.96 -1.38 6.91
CA ARG A 50 4.73 -0.55 5.98
C ARG A 50 3.98 -0.34 4.68
N LEU A 51 3.36 -1.40 4.14
CA LEU A 51 2.49 -1.30 2.96
C LEU A 51 1.29 -0.40 3.21
N ALA A 52 0.66 -0.49 4.39
CA ALA A 52 -0.45 0.40 4.77
C ALA A 52 -0.03 1.88 4.82
N ARG A 53 1.20 2.17 5.26
CA ARG A 53 1.75 3.54 5.28
C ARG A 53 2.02 4.05 3.86
N TYR A 54 2.57 3.20 2.99
CA TYR A 54 2.81 3.57 1.60
C TYR A 54 1.51 3.82 0.84
N GLY A 55 0.47 3.00 1.04
CA GLY A 55 -0.85 3.23 0.45
C GLY A 55 -1.39 4.63 0.76
N ARG A 56 -1.29 5.08 2.02
CA ARG A 56 -1.68 6.44 2.41
C ARG A 56 -0.82 7.53 1.78
N LEU A 57 0.50 7.33 1.77
CA LEU A 57 1.42 8.30 1.16
C LEU A 57 1.10 8.55 -0.32
N PHE A 58 0.82 7.49 -1.06
CA PHE A 58 0.47 7.62 -2.47
C PHE A 58 -0.91 8.25 -2.69
N GLU A 59 -1.89 7.90 -1.84
CA GLU A 59 -3.18 8.57 -1.84
C GLU A 59 -3.05 10.08 -1.58
N ASP A 60 -2.23 10.48 -0.61
CA ASP A 60 -1.95 11.90 -0.31
C ASP A 60 -1.28 12.60 -1.51
N MET A 61 -0.32 11.94 -2.17
CA MET A 61 0.32 12.46 -3.39
C MET A 61 -0.69 12.67 -4.52
N ARG A 62 -1.57 11.69 -4.77
CA ARG A 62 -2.62 11.79 -5.78
C ARG A 62 -3.57 12.95 -5.48
N GLN A 63 -3.97 13.13 -4.22
CA GLN A 63 -4.81 14.25 -3.80
C GLN A 63 -4.11 15.59 -4.03
N SER A 64 -2.80 15.70 -3.74
CA SER A 64 -2.03 16.93 -3.99
C SER A 64 -1.93 17.32 -5.47
N TRP A 65 -1.99 16.35 -6.38
CA TRP A 65 -1.94 16.59 -7.82
C TRP A 65 -3.33 16.89 -8.40
N ALA A 66 -4.38 16.33 -7.80
CA ALA A 66 -5.76 16.60 -8.16
C ALA A 66 -6.26 17.98 -7.67
N ASP A 67 -5.65 18.52 -6.61
CA ASP A 67 -5.98 19.83 -6.04
C ASP A 67 -4.70 20.64 -5.72
N PRO A 68 -4.04 21.22 -6.75
CA PRO A 68 -2.75 21.90 -6.60
C PRO A 68 -2.82 23.26 -5.87
N ASP A 69 -4.02 23.77 -5.56
CA ASP A 69 -4.24 25.10 -4.97
C ASP A 69 -4.57 25.09 -3.46
N ARG A 70 -4.34 23.96 -2.77
CA ARG A 70 -4.58 23.83 -1.32
C ARG A 70 -3.36 24.07 -0.44
#